data_AF-A0A2E4EDJ3-F1
#
_entry.id   AF-A0A2E4EDJ3-F1
#
_cell.length_a   1.000
_cell.length_b   1.000
_cell.length_c   1.000
_cell.angle_alpha   90.00
_cell.angle_beta   90.00
_cell.angle_gamma   90.00
#
_symmetry.space_group_name_H-M   'P 1'
#
loop_
_entity.id
_entity.type
_entity.pdbx_description
1 polymer ?
#
loop_
_entity_poly.entity_id
_entity_poly.type
_entity_poly.pdbx_seq_one_letter_code
_entity_poly.pdbx_strand_id
1 'polypeptide(L)'
;MLLKFASICTILRLVREVVVLLDYNVTGQTGFSIHWDGSVIVAEFNGFVVSPVGVTNVITSLRNAVEYRGHEKWAQIVKIKDGKKIKSNLRHILLREFDWEFQRNCVAFAVCVPKDDVETVESVIKASKHIEHIKVFDRENEAECQDWVKSQLAASNSESSKASEKEKAIC
;
A
#
# COMPACT_ATOMS: atom_id res chain seq x y z
N MET A 1 5.29 47.40 -3.45
CA MET A 1 5.48 46.43 -4.55
C MET A 1 5.81 45.05 -3.98
N LEU A 2 4.88 44.44 -3.23
CA LEU A 2 5.09 43.19 -2.48
C LEU A 2 3.78 42.39 -2.39
N LEU A 3 3.22 41.99 -3.53
CA LEU A 3 1.96 41.23 -3.55
C LEU A 3 1.90 40.33 -4.80
N LYS A 4 2.90 39.47 -5.03
CA LYS A 4 2.84 38.45 -6.11
C LYS A 4 3.52 37.10 -5.79
N PHE A 5 3.91 36.82 -4.54
CA PHE A 5 4.55 35.53 -4.18
C PHE A 5 3.64 34.53 -3.44
N ALA A 6 2.47 34.93 -2.95
CA ALA A 6 1.55 34.02 -2.26
C ALA A 6 0.75 33.09 -3.19
N SER A 7 0.78 33.33 -4.51
CA SER A 7 -0.04 32.59 -5.49
C SER A 7 0.66 31.34 -6.04
N ILE A 8 1.99 31.36 -6.20
CA ILE A 8 2.73 30.24 -6.81
C ILE A 8 2.86 29.05 -5.85
N CYS A 9 3.08 29.28 -4.55
CA CYS A 9 3.16 28.18 -3.57
C CYS A 9 1.81 27.47 -3.36
N THR A 10 0.71 28.21 -3.43
CA THR A 10 -0.65 27.64 -3.34
C THR A 10 -1.01 26.88 -4.61
N ILE A 11 -0.60 27.36 -5.78
CA ILE A 11 -0.75 26.63 -7.05
C ILE A 11 0.14 25.38 -7.07
N LEU A 12 1.38 25.41 -6.55
CA LEU A 12 2.22 24.21 -6.43
C LEU A 12 1.67 23.19 -5.44
N ARG A 13 0.99 23.63 -4.37
CA ARG A 13 0.31 22.75 -3.41
C ARG A 13 -0.96 22.13 -4.01
N LEU A 14 -1.74 22.92 -4.75
CA LEU A 14 -2.88 22.45 -5.55
C LEU A 14 -2.43 21.54 -6.70
N VAL A 15 -1.30 21.79 -7.36
CA VAL A 15 -0.76 20.89 -8.39
C VAL A 15 -0.21 19.61 -7.74
N ARG A 16 0.34 19.66 -6.53
CA ARG A 16 0.69 18.44 -5.78
C ARG A 16 -0.54 17.63 -5.34
N GLU A 17 -1.65 18.27 -4.99
CA GLU A 17 -2.91 17.60 -4.67
C GLU A 17 -3.68 17.14 -5.93
N VAL A 18 -3.63 17.91 -7.02
CA VAL A 18 -4.33 17.64 -8.28
C VAL A 18 -3.55 16.66 -9.18
N VAL A 19 -2.22 16.58 -9.09
CA VAL A 19 -1.41 15.58 -9.84
C VAL A 19 -1.45 14.21 -9.18
N VAL A 20 -1.74 14.10 -7.88
CA VAL A 20 -2.06 12.82 -7.23
C VAL A 20 -3.51 12.39 -7.50
N LEU A 21 -4.35 13.33 -7.95
CA LEU A 21 -5.68 13.11 -8.55
C LEU A 21 -5.63 12.96 -10.08
N LEU A 22 -4.47 12.65 -10.67
CA LEU A 22 -4.48 11.81 -11.87
C LEU A 22 -4.93 10.43 -11.41
N ASP A 23 -6.25 10.29 -11.35
CA ASP A 23 -6.98 9.12 -11.79
C ASP A 23 -6.08 8.23 -12.67
N TYR A 24 -5.34 7.32 -12.03
CA TYR A 24 -5.06 6.02 -12.61
C TYR A 24 -6.39 5.25 -12.57
N ASN A 25 -7.40 5.82 -13.25
CA ASN A 25 -8.57 5.14 -13.70
C ASN A 25 -8.10 4.20 -14.80
N VAL A 26 -7.52 3.08 -14.39
CA VAL A 26 -7.65 1.83 -15.13
C VAL A 26 -9.05 1.27 -14.86
N THR A 27 -10.07 2.12 -14.83
CA THR A 27 -11.47 1.73 -14.71
C THR A 27 -11.96 1.33 -16.08
N GLY A 28 -12.06 0.03 -16.28
CA GLY A 28 -12.97 -0.51 -17.29
C GLY A 28 -12.64 -1.90 -17.80
N GLN A 29 -11.39 -2.34 -17.76
CA GLN A 29 -11.00 -3.57 -18.49
C GLN A 29 -10.07 -4.55 -17.75
N THR A 30 -9.45 -4.19 -16.63
CA THR A 30 -8.33 -4.98 -16.06
C THR A 30 -8.62 -5.68 -14.72
N GLY A 31 -9.80 -5.49 -14.13
CA GLY A 31 -10.13 -6.11 -12.83
C GLY A 31 -9.20 -5.70 -11.70
N PHE A 32 -8.56 -4.52 -11.78
CA PHE A 32 -7.63 -4.01 -10.78
C PHE A 32 -7.63 -2.48 -10.71
N SER A 33 -7.49 -1.90 -9.53
CA SER A 33 -7.31 -0.46 -9.30
C SER A 33 -6.31 -0.17 -8.18
N ILE A 34 -5.61 0.97 -8.26
CA ILE A 34 -4.77 1.52 -7.18
C ILE A 34 -5.24 2.94 -6.90
N HIS A 35 -5.44 3.25 -5.62
CA HIS A 35 -5.64 4.62 -5.17
C HIS A 35 -4.82 4.93 -3.93
N TRP A 36 -4.73 6.21 -3.62
CA TRP A 36 -3.87 6.75 -2.57
C TRP A 36 -4.70 7.46 -1.51
N ASP A 37 -4.41 7.17 -0.25
CA ASP A 37 -4.95 7.90 0.89
C ASP A 37 -3.81 8.32 1.82
N GLY A 38 -3.24 9.50 1.54
CA GLY A 38 -2.09 10.02 2.27
C GLY A 38 -0.91 9.05 2.23
N SER A 39 -0.46 8.54 3.38
CA SER A 39 0.64 7.57 3.46
C SER A 39 0.23 6.10 3.17
N VAL A 40 -1.02 5.85 2.82
CA VAL A 40 -1.56 4.50 2.56
C VAL A 40 -1.78 4.29 1.05
N ILE A 41 -1.36 3.12 0.55
CA ILE A 41 -1.67 2.64 -0.80
C ILE A 41 -2.81 1.64 -0.70
N VAL A 42 -3.87 1.83 -1.47
CA VAL A 42 -4.96 0.86 -1.54
C VAL A 42 -5.02 0.26 -2.94
N ALA A 43 -4.81 -1.04 -3.02
CA ALA A 43 -4.85 -1.81 -4.25
C ALA A 43 -6.05 -2.76 -4.21
N GLU A 44 -6.93 -2.71 -5.20
CA GLU A 44 -8.14 -3.53 -5.25
C GLU A 44 -8.16 -4.44 -6.48
N PHE A 45 -8.45 -5.72 -6.27
CA PHE A 45 -8.53 -6.77 -7.28
C PHE A 45 -10.00 -7.20 -7.46
N ASN A 46 -10.61 -6.68 -8.51
CA ASN A 46 -12.02 -6.81 -8.89
C ASN A 46 -12.22 -7.72 -10.12
N GLY A 47 -11.76 -8.97 -10.09
CA GLY A 47 -12.11 -9.93 -11.15
C GLY A 47 -11.10 -11.03 -11.41
N PHE A 48 -11.58 -12.11 -12.04
CA PHE A 48 -10.93 -13.42 -12.06
C PHE A 48 -10.33 -13.85 -13.40
N VAL A 49 -9.33 -13.11 -13.86
CA VAL A 49 -8.13 -13.70 -14.47
C VAL A 49 -7.04 -12.67 -14.20
N VAL A 50 -6.33 -12.78 -13.08
CA VAL A 50 -5.03 -12.11 -13.00
C VAL A 50 -4.13 -12.91 -13.93
N SER A 51 -4.22 -12.62 -15.23
CA SER A 51 -3.30 -13.14 -16.21
C SER A 51 -1.89 -12.73 -15.75
N PRO A 52 -0.84 -13.50 -16.07
CA PRO A 52 0.53 -13.09 -15.75
C PRO A 52 0.82 -11.64 -16.17
N VAL A 53 0.22 -11.20 -17.28
CA VAL A 53 0.24 -9.81 -17.77
C VAL A 53 -0.45 -8.85 -16.79
N GLY A 54 -1.66 -9.17 -16.32
CA GLY A 54 -2.36 -8.38 -15.31
C GLY A 54 -1.57 -8.24 -14.00
N VAL A 55 -0.96 -9.32 -13.52
CA VAL A 55 -0.08 -9.31 -12.33
C VAL A 55 1.13 -8.41 -12.57
N THR A 56 1.75 -8.51 -13.75
CA THR A 56 2.93 -7.71 -14.10
C THR A 56 2.60 -6.23 -14.17
N ASN A 57 1.45 -5.87 -14.73
CA ASN A 57 0.98 -4.49 -14.78
C ASN A 57 0.72 -3.93 -13.38
N VAL A 58 0.06 -4.72 -12.51
CA VAL A 58 -0.17 -4.38 -11.10
C VAL A 58 1.16 -4.07 -10.39
N ILE A 59 2.12 -4.99 -10.50
CA ILE A 59 3.43 -4.85 -9.87
C ILE A 59 4.15 -3.62 -10.39
N THR A 60 4.12 -3.40 -11.71
CA THR A 60 4.77 -2.24 -12.32
C THR A 60 4.14 -0.94 -11.83
N SER A 61 2.82 -0.85 -11.81
CA SER A 61 2.09 0.32 -11.30
C SER A 61 2.40 0.58 -9.83
N LEU A 62 2.43 -0.46 -9.00
CA LEU A 62 2.75 -0.36 -7.58
C LEU A 62 4.20 0.06 -7.33
N ARG A 63 5.15 -0.49 -8.08
CA ARG A 63 6.57 -0.11 -7.96
C ARG A 63 6.79 1.34 -8.33
N ASN A 64 6.23 1.78 -9.45
CA ASN A 64 6.30 3.20 -9.85
C ASN A 64 5.71 4.09 -8.76
N ALA A 65 4.55 3.71 -8.24
CA ALA A 65 3.89 4.36 -7.12
C ALA A 65 4.82 4.54 -5.90
N VAL A 66 5.47 3.47 -5.47
CA VAL A 66 6.40 3.48 -4.33
C VAL A 66 7.65 4.31 -4.64
N GLU A 67 8.21 4.21 -5.84
CA GLU A 67 9.42 4.97 -6.23
C GLU A 67 9.20 6.49 -6.20
N TYR A 68 8.00 6.97 -6.51
CA TYR A 68 7.66 8.40 -6.41
C TYR A 68 7.69 8.94 -4.96
N ARG A 69 7.60 8.09 -3.93
CA ARG A 69 7.63 8.51 -2.51
C ARG A 69 9.02 8.73 -1.94
N GLY A 70 10.07 8.28 -2.63
CA GLY A 70 11.43 8.33 -2.08
C GLY A 70 11.58 7.48 -0.82
N HIS A 71 11.87 8.11 0.33
CA HIS A 71 12.22 7.44 1.59
C HIS A 71 11.13 7.52 2.68
N GLU A 72 9.93 8.03 2.35
CA GLU A 72 8.84 8.12 3.32
C GLU A 72 8.28 6.74 3.67
N LYS A 73 7.98 6.53 4.95
CA LYS A 73 7.30 5.32 5.43
C LYS A 73 5.88 5.27 4.92
N TRP A 74 5.42 4.08 4.55
CA TRP A 74 4.10 3.88 3.96
C TRP A 74 3.53 2.51 4.33
N ALA A 75 2.25 2.32 4.04
CA ALA A 75 1.59 1.05 4.29
C ALA A 75 0.60 0.74 3.17
N GLN A 76 0.22 -0.53 3.06
CA GLN A 76 -0.63 -1.01 1.97
C GLN A 76 -1.88 -1.70 2.50
N ILE A 77 -2.98 -1.47 1.80
CA ILE A 77 -4.21 -2.26 1.90
C ILE A 77 -4.43 -2.93 0.55
N VAL A 78 -4.49 -4.26 0.54
CA VAL A 78 -4.86 -5.04 -0.62
C VAL A 78 -6.26 -5.60 -0.42
N LYS A 79 -7.20 -5.19 -1.28
CA LYS A 79 -8.57 -5.72 -1.30
C LYS A 79 -8.68 -6.76 -2.40
N ILE A 80 -9.00 -8.00 -2.04
CA ILE A 80 -9.21 -9.10 -2.99
C ILE A 80 -10.69 -9.44 -2.99
N LYS A 81 -11.31 -9.52 -4.17
CA LYS A 81 -12.74 -9.85 -4.27
C LYS A 81 -13.05 -11.35 -4.18
N ASP A 82 -12.10 -12.20 -4.56
CA ASP A 82 -12.21 -13.66 -4.45
C ASP A 82 -10.78 -14.22 -4.26
N GLY A 83 -10.50 -14.72 -3.06
CA GLY A 83 -9.19 -15.24 -2.66
C GLY A 83 -8.99 -16.69 -3.10
N LYS A 84 -10.07 -17.47 -3.29
CA LYS A 84 -10.01 -18.92 -3.59
C LYS A 84 -9.30 -19.26 -4.88
N LYS A 85 -9.22 -18.33 -5.83
CA LYS A 85 -8.50 -18.58 -7.09
C LYS A 85 -7.20 -17.80 -7.26
N ILE A 86 -6.61 -17.32 -6.15
CA ILE A 86 -5.17 -17.04 -6.12
C ILE A 86 -4.45 -18.35 -6.42
N LYS A 87 -4.00 -18.49 -7.68
CA LYS A 87 -3.32 -19.69 -8.14
C LYS A 87 -1.98 -19.84 -7.39
N SER A 88 -1.58 -21.08 -7.14
CA SER A 88 -0.33 -21.41 -6.43
C SER A 88 0.92 -20.76 -7.06
N ASN A 89 0.93 -20.57 -8.38
CA ASN A 89 2.02 -19.91 -9.11
C ASN A 89 2.14 -18.40 -8.80
N LEU A 90 1.08 -17.75 -8.29
CA LEU A 90 1.12 -16.35 -7.87
C LEU A 90 1.68 -16.17 -6.46
N ARG A 91 1.70 -17.21 -5.64
CA ARG A 91 2.22 -17.17 -4.27
C ARG A 91 3.67 -16.69 -4.22
N HIS A 92 4.54 -17.27 -5.04
CA HIS A 92 5.96 -16.89 -5.07
C HIS A 92 6.18 -15.46 -5.55
N ILE A 93 5.34 -15.01 -6.49
CA ILE A 93 5.39 -13.64 -6.99
C ILE A 93 4.98 -12.68 -5.86
N LEU A 94 3.84 -12.93 -5.21
CA LEU A 94 3.35 -12.09 -4.11
C LEU A 94 4.35 -11.98 -2.95
N LEU A 95 4.92 -13.10 -2.51
CA LEU A 95 5.91 -13.10 -1.43
C LEU A 95 7.18 -12.31 -1.82
N ARG A 96 7.62 -12.41 -3.08
CA ARG A 96 8.77 -11.63 -3.57
C ARG A 96 8.47 -10.13 -3.62
N GLU A 97 7.26 -9.75 -3.98
CA GLU A 97 6.87 -8.34 -4.01
C GLU A 97 6.72 -7.77 -2.60
N PHE A 98 6.20 -8.53 -1.63
CA PHE A 98 6.18 -8.10 -0.23
C PHE A 98 7.60 -7.81 0.27
N ASP A 99 8.55 -8.72 0.04
CA ASP A 99 9.96 -8.50 0.41
C ASP A 99 10.50 -7.20 -0.22
N TRP A 100 10.16 -6.93 -1.49
CA TRP A 100 10.57 -5.69 -2.18
C TRP A 100 9.94 -4.43 -1.56
N GLU A 101 8.66 -4.47 -1.20
CA GLU A 101 7.94 -3.35 -0.61
C GLU A 101 8.45 -3.02 0.80
N PHE A 102 8.71 -4.02 1.63
CA PHE A 102 9.30 -3.84 2.97
C PHE A 102 10.71 -3.24 2.90
N GLN A 103 11.52 -3.62 1.90
CA GLN A 103 12.82 -2.97 1.64
C GLN A 103 12.68 -1.49 1.22
N ARG A 104 11.48 -1.04 0.85
CA ARG A 104 11.18 0.33 0.42
C ARG A 104 10.33 1.09 1.44
N ASN A 105 10.53 0.82 2.74
CA ASN A 105 9.86 1.50 3.86
C ASN A 105 8.36 1.24 3.98
N CYS A 106 7.85 0.14 3.39
CA CYS A 106 6.54 -0.37 3.80
C CYS A 106 6.63 -0.82 5.26
N VAL A 107 5.70 -0.39 6.11
CA VAL A 107 5.70 -0.72 7.55
C VAL A 107 4.58 -1.68 7.93
N ALA A 108 3.55 -1.78 7.09
CA ALA A 108 2.39 -2.63 7.34
C ALA A 108 1.67 -2.97 6.05
N PHE A 109 1.13 -4.18 6.00
CA PHE A 109 0.40 -4.70 4.88
C PHE A 109 -0.90 -5.37 5.35
N ALA A 110 -2.04 -4.80 4.99
CA ALA A 110 -3.35 -5.36 5.28
C ALA A 110 -3.91 -6.07 4.05
N VAL A 111 -4.37 -7.31 4.21
CA VAL A 111 -5.02 -8.08 3.13
C VAL A 111 -6.48 -8.27 3.49
N CYS A 112 -7.36 -7.54 2.82
CA CYS A 112 -8.79 -7.55 2.99
C CYS A 112 -9.42 -8.53 1.97
N VAL A 113 -9.93 -9.69 2.41
CA VAL A 113 -10.48 -10.78 1.56
C VAL A 113 -11.88 -11.21 2.03
N PRO A 114 -12.71 -11.89 1.21
CA PRO A 114 -13.97 -12.45 1.69
C PRO A 114 -13.74 -13.37 2.90
N LYS A 115 -14.68 -13.38 3.84
CA LYS A 115 -14.60 -14.18 5.07
C LYS A 115 -14.16 -15.63 4.86
N ASP A 116 -14.72 -16.29 3.84
CA ASP A 116 -14.43 -17.68 3.51
C ASP A 116 -12.99 -17.92 3.02
N ASP A 117 -12.24 -16.86 2.72
CA ASP A 117 -10.91 -16.91 2.12
C ASP A 117 -9.80 -16.53 3.11
N VAL A 118 -10.16 -16.01 4.30
CA VAL A 118 -9.22 -15.51 5.31
C VAL A 118 -8.21 -16.59 5.68
N GLU A 119 -8.66 -17.77 6.11
CA GLU A 119 -7.77 -18.87 6.53
C GLU A 119 -6.84 -19.33 5.40
N THR A 120 -7.36 -19.36 4.16
CA THR A 120 -6.59 -19.76 2.98
C THR A 120 -5.47 -18.75 2.71
N VAL A 121 -5.79 -17.45 2.75
CA VAL A 121 -4.83 -16.38 2.51
C VAL A 121 -3.81 -16.27 3.64
N GLU A 122 -4.23 -16.41 4.90
CA GLU A 122 -3.32 -16.50 6.05
C GLU A 122 -2.32 -17.66 5.88
N SER A 123 -2.79 -18.84 5.45
CA SER A 123 -1.90 -19.98 5.19
C SER A 123 -0.87 -19.70 4.10
N VAL A 124 -1.20 -18.87 3.10
CA VAL A 124 -0.27 -18.47 2.05
C VAL A 124 0.80 -17.54 2.62
N ILE A 125 0.39 -16.55 3.42
CA ILE A 125 1.23 -15.52 4.04
C ILE A 125 2.14 -16.06 5.13
N LYS A 126 1.79 -17.18 5.79
CA LYS A 126 2.65 -17.89 6.78
C LYS A 126 4.08 -18.19 6.29
N ALA A 127 4.32 -18.20 4.98
CA ALA A 127 5.66 -18.37 4.42
C ALA A 127 6.46 -17.07 4.24
N SER A 128 5.85 -15.91 4.53
CA SER A 128 6.50 -14.60 4.46
C SER A 128 7.46 -14.40 5.64
N LYS A 129 8.60 -13.77 5.37
CA LYS A 129 9.55 -13.37 6.42
C LYS A 129 9.08 -12.15 7.22
N HIS A 130 8.10 -11.43 6.69
CA HIS A 130 7.55 -10.20 7.26
C HIS A 130 6.18 -10.43 7.90
N ILE A 131 5.88 -11.65 8.36
CA ILE A 131 4.55 -12.01 8.84
C ILE A 131 4.07 -11.13 10.00
N GLU A 132 4.95 -10.65 10.88
CA GLU A 132 4.56 -9.71 11.94
C GLU A 132 4.00 -8.37 11.44
N HIS A 133 4.27 -8.02 10.18
CA HIS A 133 3.82 -6.77 9.55
C HIS A 133 2.64 -6.98 8.58
N ILE A 134 2.15 -8.22 8.45
CA ILE A 134 1.06 -8.56 7.52
C ILE A 134 -0.13 -9.06 8.33
N LYS A 135 -1.31 -8.46 8.13
CA LYS A 135 -2.56 -8.93 8.76
C LYS A 135 -3.64 -9.14 7.71
N VAL A 136 -4.36 -10.26 7.82
CA VAL A 136 -5.51 -10.58 6.96
C VAL A 136 -6.79 -10.16 7.68
N PHE A 137 -7.71 -9.57 6.93
CA PHE A 137 -8.99 -9.07 7.42
C PHE A 137 -10.12 -9.63 6.57
N ASP A 138 -11.26 -9.81 7.21
CA ASP A 138 -12.53 -9.93 6.51
C ASP A 138 -12.84 -8.60 5.80
N ARG A 139 -13.12 -8.68 4.50
CA ARG A 139 -13.47 -7.53 3.65
C ARG A 139 -14.69 -6.79 4.16
N GLU A 140 -15.61 -7.46 4.87
CA GLU A 140 -16.76 -6.80 5.49
C GLU A 140 -16.36 -5.83 6.63
N ASN A 141 -15.16 -6.01 7.21
CA ASN A 141 -14.61 -5.19 8.27
C ASN A 141 -13.56 -4.19 7.75
N GLU A 142 -13.86 -3.47 6.66
CA GLU A 142 -12.93 -2.53 6.04
C GLU A 142 -12.42 -1.44 7.02
N ALA A 143 -13.28 -0.97 7.94
CA ALA A 143 -12.89 0.01 8.94
C ALA A 143 -11.73 -0.48 9.82
N GLU A 144 -11.77 -1.75 10.25
CA GLU A 144 -10.69 -2.34 11.06
C GLU A 144 -9.38 -2.43 10.25
N CYS A 145 -9.47 -2.79 8.97
CA CYS A 145 -8.36 -2.86 8.02
C CYS A 145 -7.65 -1.48 7.93
N GLN A 146 -8.43 -0.40 7.80
CA GLN A 146 -7.91 0.96 7.73
C GLN A 146 -7.31 1.44 9.07
N ASP A 147 -8.02 1.23 10.17
CA ASP A 147 -7.59 1.68 11.50
C ASP A 147 -6.29 0.98 11.93
N TRP A 148 -6.18 -0.32 11.66
CA TRP A 148 -4.96 -1.07 11.94
C TRP A 148 -3.77 -0.52 11.13
N VAL A 149 -3.92 -0.31 9.83
CA VAL A 149 -2.84 0.25 8.99
C VAL A 149 -2.40 1.64 9.48
N LYS A 150 -3.35 2.51 9.82
CA LYS A 150 -3.07 3.86 10.35
C LYS A 150 -2.34 3.77 11.69
N SER A 151 -2.69 2.81 12.54
CA SER A 151 -2.01 2.59 13.83
C SER A 151 -0.54 2.16 13.66
N GLN A 152 -0.25 1.31 12.68
CA GLN A 152 1.11 0.85 12.40
C GLN A 152 1.99 1.98 11.86
N LEU A 153 1.43 2.81 10.96
CA LEU A 153 2.11 4.02 10.47
C LEU A 153 2.43 4.99 11.60
N ALA A 154 1.47 5.25 12.49
CA ALA A 154 1.66 6.13 13.62
C ALA A 154 2.75 5.62 14.59
N ALA A 155 2.71 4.32 14.91
CA ALA A 155 3.72 3.68 15.76
C ALA A 155 5.13 3.81 15.16
N SER A 156 5.28 3.47 13.88
CA SER A 156 6.58 3.53 13.18
C SER A 156 7.15 4.95 13.07
N ASN A 157 6.29 5.96 12.93
CA ASN A 157 6.72 7.36 12.92
C ASN A 157 7.17 7.84 14.30
N SER A 158 6.52 7.37 15.37
CA SER A 158 6.90 7.69 16.75
C SER A 158 8.24 7.08 17.19
N GLU A 159 8.63 5.94 16.62
CA GLU A 159 9.93 5.32 16.87
C GLU A 159 11.07 6.09 16.18
N SER A 160 10.82 6.61 14.97
CA SER A 160 11.78 7.40 14.22
C SER A 160 12.10 8.73 14.89
N SER A 161 11.11 9.38 15.51
CA SER A 161 11.33 10.63 16.24
C SER A 161 12.15 10.42 17.52
N LYS A 162 11.88 9.33 18.26
CA LYS A 162 12.66 8.98 19.46
C LYS A 162 14.12 8.61 19.15
N ALA A 163 14.39 7.98 18.01
CA ALA A 163 15.75 7.66 17.58
C ALA A 163 16.55 8.94 17.24
N SER A 164 15.93 9.87 16.53
CA SER A 164 16.53 11.17 16.18
C SER A 164 16.83 12.05 17.39
N GLU A 165 15.98 12.01 18.42
CA GLU A 165 16.19 12.75 19.67
C GLU A 165 17.33 12.18 20.52
N LYS A 166 17.49 10.86 20.56
CA LYS A 166 18.63 10.23 21.27
C LYS A 166 19.97 10.54 20.61
N GLU A 167 20.02 10.61 19.29
CA GLU A 167 21.24 10.92 18.55
C GLU A 167 21.67 12.39 18.73
N LYS A 168 20.70 13.31 18.89
CA LYS A 168 20.97 14.72 19.23
C LYS A 168 21.37 14.93 20.70
N ALA A 169 20.98 14.03 21.61
CA ALA A 169 21.35 14.13 23.02
C ALA A 169 22.77 13.61 23.33
N ILE A 170 23.47 13.06 22.32
CA ILE A 170 24.82 12.49 22.45
C ILE A 170 25.90 13.42 21.85
N CYS A 171 25.50 14.53 21.20
CA CYS A 171 26.41 15.56 20.67
C CYS A 171 26.46 16.81 21.56
#